data_AF-A0A659SGF5-F1
#
_entry.id   AF-A0A659SGF5-F1
#
_cell.length_a   1.000
_cell.length_b   1.000
_cell.length_c   1.000
_cell.angle_alpha   90.00
_cell.angle_beta   90.00
_cell.angle_gamma   90.00
#
_symmetry.space_group_name_H-M   'P 1'
#
loop_
_entity.id
_entity.type
_entity.pdbx_description
1 polymer ?
#
loop_
_entity_poly.entity_id
_entity_poly.type
_entity_poly.pdbx_seq_one_letter_code
_entity_poly.pdbx_strand_id
1 'polypeptide(L)' 'RRRTMAAAARLAAVLPNPIRYKANAPSGYVRSRQAWIMRQMRQLGGESFMTRNQLN' A
#
# COMPACT_ATOMS: atom_id res chain seq x y z
N ARG A 1 2.13 -14.84 11.26
CA ARG A 1 1.99 -13.37 11.52
C ARG A 1 1.16 -12.75 10.40
N ARG A 2 -0.11 -12.39 10.65
CA ARG A 2 -0.98 -11.69 9.68
C ARG A 2 -0.43 -10.26 9.49
N ARG A 3 0.18 -9.98 8.34
CA ARG A 3 0.71 -8.64 8.02
C ARG A 3 -0.49 -7.73 7.74
N THR A 4 -0.68 -6.68 8.54
CA THR A 4 -1.78 -5.73 8.32
C THR A 4 -1.55 -4.97 7.01
N MET A 5 -2.63 -4.62 6.29
CA MET A 5 -2.54 -3.90 5.02
C MET A 5 -1.75 -2.59 5.13
N ALA A 6 -1.85 -1.91 6.28
CA ALA A 6 -1.09 -0.69 6.56
C ALA A 6 0.43 -0.93 6.59
N ALA A 7 0.88 -2.06 7.13
CA ALA A 7 2.31 -2.41 7.18
C ALA A 7 2.84 -2.72 5.77
N ALA A 8 2.06 -3.43 4.95
CA ALA A 8 2.41 -3.69 3.55
C ALA A 8 2.44 -2.41 2.70
N ALA A 9 1.45 -1.52 2.86
CA ALA A 9 1.40 -0.23 2.17
C ALA A 9 2.57 0.67 2.54
N ARG A 10 2.97 0.69 3.82
CA ARG A 10 4.14 1.45 4.27
C ARG A 10 5.42 0.94 3.63
N LEU A 11 5.65 -0.38 3.60
CA LEU A 11 6.82 -0.98 2.94
C LEU A 11 6.85 -0.65 1.44
N ALA A 12 5.72 -0.83 0.75
CA ALA A 12 5.59 -0.55 -0.68
C ALA A 12 5.83 0.94 -1.04
N ALA A 13 5.54 1.86 -0.13
CA ALA A 13 5.82 3.29 -0.34
C ALA A 13 7.32 3.62 -0.38
N VAL A 14 8.19 2.76 0.18
CA VAL A 14 9.63 3.01 0.37
C VAL A 14 10.52 2.31 -0.65
N LEU A 15 10.11 1.12 -1.12
CA LEU A 15 10.84 0.31 -2.10
C LEU A 15 11.28 1.03 -3.39
N PRO A 16 10.58 2.05 -3.90
CA PRO A 16 10.98 2.75 -5.11
C PRO A 16 12.30 3.53 -4.97
N ASN A 17 12.66 3.95 -3.75
CA ASN A 17 14.00 4.44 -3.42
C ASN A 17 14.22 4.36 -1.90
N PRO A 18 14.66 3.20 -1.38
CA PRO A 18 14.71 2.95 0.06
C PRO A 18 15.85 3.68 0.79
N ILE A 19 16.81 4.25 0.04
CA ILE A 19 17.90 5.06 0.59
C ILE A 19 17.39 6.49 0.88
N ARG A 20 16.52 7.03 0.01
CA ARG A 20 15.96 8.38 0.14
C ARG A 20 14.68 8.44 0.98
N TYR A 21 13.83 7.41 0.91
CA TYR A 21 12.56 7.38 1.63
C TYR A 21 12.73 6.54 2.91
N LYS A 22 12.27 7.07 4.05
CA LYS A 22 12.39 6.39 5.35
C LYS A 22 11.03 5.90 5.83
N ALA A 23 10.92 4.61 6.14
CA ALA A 23 9.70 4.01 6.69
C ALA A 23 9.41 4.47 8.12
N ASN A 24 10.46 4.71 8.90
CA ASN A 24 10.43 5.13 10.29
C ASN A 24 10.38 6.66 10.47
N ALA A 25 10.62 7.43 9.41
CA ALA A 25 10.53 8.90 9.39
C ALA A 25 9.99 9.38 8.03
N PRO A 26 8.69 9.17 7.75
CA PRO A 26 8.13 9.44 6.43
C PRO A 26 8.00 10.94 6.16
N SER A 27 8.57 11.40 5.05
CA SER A 27 8.33 12.76 4.54
C SER A 27 6.88 12.95 4.08
N GLY A 28 6.47 14.20 3.80
CA GLY A 28 5.12 14.50 3.27
C GLY A 28 4.78 13.67 2.02
N TYR A 29 5.73 13.54 1.10
CA TYR A 29 5.58 12.69 -0.10
C TYR A 29 5.33 11.22 0.23
N VAL A 30 6.09 10.64 1.18
CA VAL A 30 5.93 9.23 1.59
C VAL A 30 4.55 8.99 2.22
N ARG A 31 4.04 9.94 3.00
CA ARG A 31 2.68 9.87 3.56
C ARG A 31 1.60 9.89 2.48
N SER A 32 1.69 10.81 1.52
CA SER A 32 0.74 10.87 0.39
C SER A 32 0.78 9.59 -0.46
N ARG A 33 1.97 9.05 -0.69
CA ARG A 33 2.14 7.78 -1.41
C ARG A 33 1.56 6.60 -0.65
N GLN A 34 1.75 6.53 0.67
CA GLN A 34 1.14 5.50 1.53
C GLN A 34 -0.39 5.53 1.42
N ALA A 35 -1.01 6.71 1.45
CA ALA A 35 -2.46 6.88 1.30
C ALA A 35 -2.96 6.40 -0.08
N TRP A 36 -2.24 6.75 -1.15
CA TRP A 36 -2.55 6.27 -2.50
C TRP A 36 -2.47 4.75 -2.61
N ILE A 37 -1.41 4.13 -2.08
CA ILE A 37 -1.26 2.66 -2.07
C ILE A 37 -2.38 2.00 -1.27
N MET A 38 -2.76 2.54 -0.11
CA MET A 38 -3.90 2.01 0.66
C MET A 38 -5.21 2.07 -0.14
N ARG A 39 -5.43 3.12 -0.94
CA ARG A 39 -6.60 3.20 -1.83
C ARG A 39 -6.56 2.13 -2.92
N GLN A 40 -5.40 1.91 -3.53
CA GLN A 40 -5.22 0.84 -4.52
C GLN A 40 -5.41 -0.55 -3.92
N MET A 41 -4.87 -0.80 -2.72
CA MET A 41 -5.08 -2.07 -2.02
C MET A 41 -6.55 -2.33 -1.68
N ARG A 42 -7.33 -1.29 -1.34
CA ARG A 42 -8.78 -1.41 -1.15
C ARG A 42 -9.51 -1.70 -2.46
N GLN A 43 -9.06 -1.11 -3.57
CA GLN A 43 -9.63 -1.38 -4.89
C GLN A 43 -9.32 -2.80 -5.36
N LEU A 44 -8.15 -3.35 -5.05
CA LEU A 44 -7.74 -4.71 -5.40
C LEU A 44 -8.27 -5.78 -4.44
N GLY A 45 -8.57 -5.40 -3.19
CA GLY A 45 -9.02 -6.32 -2.13
C GLY A 45 -10.52 -6.26 -1.80
N GLY A 46 -11.28 -5.36 -2.44
CA GLY A 46 -12.73 -5.29 -2.26
C GLY A 46 -13.46 -6.31 -3.15
N GLU A 47 -14.66 -6.73 -2.71
CA GLU A 47 -15.55 -7.64 -3.46
C GLU A 47 -15.64 -7.26 -4.94
N SER A 48 -15.66 -5.96 -5.26
CA SER A 48 -15.72 -5.45 -6.64
C SER A 48 -14.56 -5.92 -7.55
N PHE A 49 -13.36 -6.17 -7.03
CA PHE A 49 -12.23 -6.68 -7.83
C PHE A 49 -12.27 -8.19 -7.99
N MET A 50 -12.67 -8.92 -6.95
CA MET A 50 -12.90 -10.37 -7.03
C MET A 50 -14.05 -10.68 -7.99
N THR A 51 -15.15 -9.94 -7.89
CA THR A 51 -16.31 -10.01 -8.79
C THR A 51 -15.95 -9.62 -10.22
N ARG A 52 -15.15 -8.56 -10.43
CA ARG A 52 -14.76 -8.12 -11.79
C ARG A 52 -13.81 -9.10 -12.48
N ASN A 53 -12.92 -9.77 -11.73
CA ASN A 53 -11.94 -10.69 -12.30
C ASN A 53 -12.31 -12.18 -12.12
N GLN A 54 -13.53 -12.47 -11.67
CA GLN A 54 -14.07 -13.83 -11.51
C GLN A 54 -13.11 -14.77 -10.74
N LEU A 55 -12.53 -14.28 -9.66
CA LEU A 55 -11.56 -15.03 -8.85
C LEU A 55 -12.23 -15.81 -7.70
N ASN A 56 -13.49 -16.23 -7.87
CA ASN A 56 -14.23 -17.06 -6.90
C ASN A 56 -14.09 -18.55 -7.21
#